data_AF-A0A1W1HGL9-F1
#
_entry.id   AF-A0A1W1HGL9-F1
#
_cell.length_a   1.000
_cell.length_b   1.000
_cell.length_c   1.000
_cell.angle_alpha   90.00
_cell.angle_beta   90.00
_cell.angle_gamma   90.00
#
_symmetry.space_group_name_H-M   'P 1'
#
loop_
_entity.id
_entity.type
_entity.pdbx_description
1 polymer ?
#
loop_
_entity_poly.entity_id
_entity_poly.type
_entity_poly.pdbx_seq_one_letter_code
_entity_poly.pdbx_strand_id
1 'polypeptide(L)'
;MFTNFIYFLIALILYSTSAFSGVSEHMPASPFKTFLWAVALMFIFAGICRTSFQRLLKKASVSMAADIVIDHNLEKSLSRLSILALCLFAFDLYILRLNMLLDDVWIFRIFPTLEAIIFISLFLFYLVIVWNYAWSIQKRFFSDHVSKKEYIISNISFALPALLPWFLLSLTADIIELVPFEQPKGFLATPQGEICYLLIFLVAVACLGPLLIQKIWGCKPLEQGPARARMEALCRRAGLAYADILKWELFGGTMITAGVMGLWGRFRYILVTPALLKSLEPEEIDAVIVHEIGHIQQKHIHFYLLFFAGYIACIYALFDPMILIYYSEPLIKLIAFSGMDHETGVTIMLSFILITLFLLYFRYVFGFYMRNFERQADIHVYRYLPDATAMIRTFYKIAGFSKSAWDKPNWHHFSIRERVNFLNQCERDPQTIENHHKKVKWMVQGYIALIVMVCFAGYHFNFGNGREHLDRMIAERILAEQLERAPDNIEVLLLAGDYYYDAGLFERSIEYYGRSIQQDPFNSHALNNLAWLYATCPDSAYQDHKKALQLATRALKQDLSPHVLDTYAEACFLNGLFKEAVDASREALKRAEDRHEYYKKQVERFERQMGAKGI
;
A
#
# COMPACT_ATOMS: atom_id res chain seq x y z
N MET A 1 15.39 -12.32 9.79
CA MET A 1 14.56 -12.93 8.73
C MET A 1 13.22 -12.21 8.54
N PHE A 2 12.31 -12.19 9.53
CA PHE A 2 11.00 -11.54 9.40
C PHE A 2 11.06 -10.05 9.04
N THR A 3 12.16 -9.36 9.36
CA THR A 3 12.42 -7.98 8.94
C THR A 3 12.48 -7.82 7.41
N ASN A 4 12.85 -8.87 6.66
CA ASN A 4 12.84 -8.81 5.20
C ASN A 4 11.43 -8.59 4.65
N PHE A 5 10.39 -9.14 5.30
CA PHE A 5 9.01 -8.87 4.92
C PHE A 5 8.65 -7.39 5.04
N ILE A 6 9.09 -6.74 6.12
CA ILE A 6 8.92 -5.30 6.32
C ILE A 6 9.65 -4.54 5.20
N TYR A 7 10.86 -4.93 4.81
CA TYR A 7 11.58 -4.27 3.73
C TYR A 7 10.89 -4.42 2.38
N PHE A 8 10.37 -5.60 2.03
CA PHE A 8 9.62 -5.80 0.78
C PHE A 8 8.30 -5.01 0.76
N LEU A 9 7.59 -4.93 1.88
CA LEU A 9 6.38 -4.11 1.97
C LEU A 9 6.70 -2.63 1.83
N ILE A 10 7.81 -2.14 2.38
CA ILE A 10 8.29 -0.76 2.15
C ILE A 10 8.68 -0.55 0.69
N ALA A 11 9.37 -1.50 0.06
CA ALA A 11 9.72 -1.42 -1.36
C ALA A 11 8.46 -1.36 -2.25
N LEU A 12 7.42 -2.12 -1.91
CA LEU A 12 6.12 -2.04 -2.59
C LEU A 12 5.49 -0.66 -2.42
N ILE A 13 5.48 -0.10 -1.20
CA ILE A 13 4.98 1.27 -0.97
C ILE A 13 5.76 2.25 -1.85
N LEU A 14 7.10 2.22 -1.81
CA LEU A 14 7.97 3.10 -2.59
C LEU A 14 7.70 3.01 -4.09
N TYR A 15 7.49 1.81 -4.63
CA TYR A 15 7.18 1.61 -6.05
C TYR A 15 5.78 2.12 -6.40
N SER A 16 4.78 1.76 -5.60
CA SER A 16 3.38 2.17 -5.82
C SER A 16 3.22 3.68 -5.77
N THR A 17 3.91 4.37 -4.85
CA THR A 17 3.86 5.84 -4.78
C THR A 17 4.67 6.50 -5.88
N SER A 18 5.78 5.91 -6.35
CA SER A 18 6.52 6.49 -7.49
C SER A 18 5.73 6.49 -8.80
N ALA A 19 4.70 5.64 -8.92
CA ALA A 19 3.80 5.65 -10.07
C ALA A 19 2.77 6.80 -10.04
N PHE A 20 2.54 7.45 -8.89
CA PHE A 20 1.60 8.57 -8.75
C PHE A 20 2.16 9.91 -9.25
N SER A 21 3.47 10.00 -9.55
CA SER A 21 4.05 11.19 -10.19
C SER A 21 3.62 11.23 -11.67
N GLY A 22 2.43 11.78 -11.92
CA GLY A 22 1.90 12.05 -13.24
C GLY A 22 2.27 13.45 -13.75
N VAL A 23 2.72 13.48 -15.01
CA VAL A 23 2.66 14.66 -15.92
C VAL A 23 3.75 15.73 -15.71
N SER A 24 5.01 15.30 -15.64
CA SER A 24 6.10 16.11 -16.20
C SER A 24 6.78 15.33 -17.32
N GLU A 25 6.46 15.69 -18.57
CA GLU A 25 6.97 15.15 -19.85
C GLU A 25 8.50 15.23 -20.05
N HIS A 26 9.27 15.54 -19.01
CA HIS A 26 10.71 15.65 -19.12
C HIS A 26 11.31 14.27 -18.88
N MET A 27 11.31 13.46 -19.94
CA MET A 27 12.21 12.33 -20.10
C MET A 27 13.59 12.72 -19.57
N PRO A 28 14.26 11.90 -18.74
CA PRO A 28 15.61 12.20 -18.31
C PRO A 28 16.46 12.53 -19.53
N ALA A 29 17.23 13.63 -19.46
CA ALA A 29 17.92 14.24 -20.60
C ALA A 29 18.81 13.26 -21.42
N SER A 30 19.13 12.08 -20.87
CA SER A 30 19.58 10.92 -21.64
C SER A 30 19.24 9.61 -20.90
N PRO A 31 18.32 8.77 -21.41
CA PRO A 31 17.99 7.45 -20.86
C PRO A 31 19.21 6.57 -20.59
N PHE A 32 20.18 6.60 -21.51
CA PHE A 32 21.44 5.87 -21.40
C PHE A 32 22.29 6.36 -20.21
N LYS A 33 22.38 7.68 -19.99
CA LYS A 33 23.11 8.24 -18.84
C LYS A 33 22.44 7.86 -17.52
N THR A 34 21.11 7.89 -17.45
CA THR A 34 20.35 7.46 -16.25
C THR A 34 20.65 6.01 -15.92
N PHE A 35 20.61 5.12 -16.92
CA PHE A 35 20.97 3.72 -16.75
C PHE A 35 22.41 3.54 -16.25
N LEU A 36 23.38 4.26 -16.83
CA LEU A 36 24.77 4.23 -16.38
C LEU A 36 24.94 4.70 -14.93
N TRP A 37 24.21 5.74 -14.51
CA TRP A 37 24.21 6.21 -13.13
C TRP A 37 23.67 5.16 -12.15
N ALA A 38 22.55 4.52 -12.48
CA ALA A 38 21.98 3.44 -11.66
C ALA A 38 22.99 2.28 -11.51
N VAL A 39 23.63 1.87 -12.61
CA VAL A 39 24.67 0.84 -12.59
C VAL A 39 25.89 1.26 -11.75
N ALA A 40 26.34 2.51 -11.86
CA ALA A 40 27.45 3.02 -11.07
C ALA A 40 27.13 3.03 -9.55
N LEU A 41 25.93 3.49 -9.17
CA LEU A 41 25.47 3.48 -7.78
C LEU A 41 25.36 2.06 -7.22
N MET A 42 24.91 1.10 -8.03
CA MET A 42 24.89 -0.32 -7.68
C MET A 42 26.30 -0.85 -7.37
N PHE A 43 27.31 -0.52 -8.17
CA PHE A 43 28.70 -0.90 -7.89
C PHE A 43 29.24 -0.24 -6.62
N ILE A 44 28.93 1.03 -6.38
CA ILE A 44 29.27 1.74 -5.15
C ILE A 44 28.65 1.03 -3.93
N PHE A 45 27.36 0.70 -4.01
CA PHE A 45 26.65 -0.01 -2.97
C PHE A 45 27.25 -1.39 -2.68
N ALA A 46 27.63 -2.15 -3.72
CA ALA A 46 28.34 -3.41 -3.57
C ALA A 46 29.71 -3.22 -2.88
N GLY A 47 30.44 -2.15 -3.21
CA GLY A 47 31.69 -1.77 -2.55
C GLY A 47 31.51 -1.44 -1.06
N ILE A 48 30.44 -0.72 -0.71
CA ILE A 48 30.06 -0.42 0.68
C ILE A 48 29.75 -1.71 1.44
N CYS A 49 28.93 -2.61 0.86
CA CYS A 49 28.59 -3.90 1.45
C CYS A 49 29.85 -4.74 1.70
N ARG A 50 30.71 -4.87 0.69
CA ARG A 50 32.00 -5.59 0.79
C ARG A 50 32.83 -5.04 1.93
N THR A 51 33.03 -3.72 1.97
CA THR A 51 33.88 -3.07 2.96
C THR A 51 33.32 -3.23 4.38
N SER A 52 32.00 -3.10 4.55
CA SER A 52 31.31 -3.26 5.83
C SER A 52 31.51 -4.67 6.40
N PHE A 53 31.21 -5.71 5.61
CA PHE A 53 31.35 -7.10 6.07
C PHE A 53 32.81 -7.54 6.21
N GLN A 54 33.73 -7.05 5.37
CA GLN A 54 35.17 -7.32 5.56
C GLN A 54 35.71 -6.70 6.85
N ARG A 55 35.30 -5.46 7.18
CA ARG A 55 35.66 -4.83 8.47
C ARG A 55 35.12 -5.62 9.65
N LEU A 56 33.87 -6.11 9.56
CA LEU A 56 33.27 -6.94 10.59
C LEU A 56 34.01 -8.27 10.75
N LEU A 57 34.32 -8.95 9.64
CA LEU A 57 35.09 -10.19 9.63
C LEU A 57 36.48 -10.01 10.25
N LYS A 58 37.19 -8.92 9.93
CA LYS A 58 38.51 -8.60 10.52
C LYS A 58 38.42 -8.35 12.02
N LYS A 59 37.39 -7.64 12.48
CA LYS A 59 37.16 -7.43 13.93
C LYS A 59 36.86 -8.76 14.64
N ALA A 60 36.05 -9.61 14.02
CA ALA A 60 35.71 -10.93 14.54
C ALA A 60 36.90 -11.90 14.58
N SER A 61 37.90 -11.75 13.70
CA SER A 61 39.10 -12.59 13.71
C SER A 61 40.18 -12.14 14.70
N VAL A 62 40.17 -10.86 15.12
CA VAL A 62 41.18 -10.28 16.03
C VAL A 62 40.72 -10.30 17.48
N SER A 63 39.41 -10.17 17.71
CA SER A 63 38.82 -10.25 19.04
C SER A 63 38.44 -11.69 19.35
N MET A 64 38.77 -12.19 20.54
CA MET A 64 38.16 -13.39 21.14
C MET A 64 36.71 -13.08 21.59
N ALA A 65 35.97 -12.33 20.76
CA ALA A 65 34.63 -11.89 21.04
C ALA A 65 33.72 -13.12 21.11
N ALA A 66 32.92 -13.21 22.18
CA ALA A 66 31.88 -14.22 22.29
C ALA A 66 30.98 -14.17 21.06
N ASP A 67 30.59 -15.33 20.52
CA ASP A 67 29.77 -15.49 19.32
C ASP A 67 28.52 -14.57 19.30
N ILE A 68 27.97 -14.28 20.48
CA ILE A 68 26.85 -13.35 20.71
C ILE A 68 27.13 -11.93 20.17
N VAL A 69 28.35 -11.41 20.37
CA VAL A 69 28.73 -10.06 19.91
C VAL A 69 28.85 -10.03 18.39
N ILE A 70 29.29 -11.12 17.79
CA ILE A 70 29.40 -11.25 16.33
C ILE A 70 28.00 -11.33 15.72
N ASP A 71 27.09 -12.12 16.29
CA ASP A 71 25.67 -12.20 15.88
C ASP A 71 25.01 -10.82 15.87
N HIS A 72 25.12 -10.09 16.99
CA HIS A 72 24.53 -8.77 17.13
C HIS A 72 25.05 -7.78 16.08
N ASN A 73 26.37 -7.77 15.85
CA ASN A 73 26.96 -6.88 14.85
C ASN A 73 26.63 -7.29 13.42
N LEU A 74 26.51 -8.60 13.14
CA LEU A 74 26.09 -9.12 11.84
C LEU A 74 24.66 -8.68 11.52
N GLU A 75 23.72 -8.90 12.43
CA GLU A 75 22.33 -8.46 12.24
C GLU A 75 22.20 -6.95 12.10
N LYS A 76 22.95 -6.18 12.89
CA LYS A 76 22.97 -4.71 12.80
C LYS A 76 23.49 -4.25 11.44
N SER A 77 24.55 -4.88 10.92
CA SER A 77 25.08 -4.59 9.59
C SER A 77 24.11 -5.00 8.49
N LEU A 78 23.50 -6.18 8.59
CA LEU A 78 22.45 -6.64 7.67
C LEU A 78 21.30 -5.63 7.61
N SER A 79 20.74 -5.24 8.76
CA SER A 79 19.65 -4.28 8.85
C SER A 79 20.01 -2.92 8.25
N ARG A 80 21.19 -2.37 8.60
CA ARG A 80 21.65 -1.07 8.07
C ARG A 80 21.85 -1.09 6.56
N LEU A 81 22.44 -2.16 6.01
CA LEU A 81 22.67 -2.27 4.58
C LEU A 81 21.38 -2.56 3.80
N SER A 82 20.42 -3.28 4.39
CA SER A 82 19.08 -3.45 3.80
C SER A 82 18.28 -2.14 3.82
N ILE A 83 18.40 -1.31 4.85
CA ILE A 83 17.82 0.05 4.85
C ILE A 83 18.51 0.92 3.80
N LEU A 84 19.84 0.85 3.68
CA LEU A 84 20.56 1.55 2.62
C LEU A 84 20.13 1.08 1.22
N ALA A 85 19.83 -0.21 1.04
CA ALA A 85 19.26 -0.73 -0.20
C ALA A 85 17.88 -0.14 -0.51
N LEU A 86 17.03 0.08 0.51
CA LEU A 86 15.75 0.78 0.34
C LEU A 86 15.96 2.25 -0.03
N CYS A 87 16.92 2.94 0.59
CA CYS A 87 17.26 4.31 0.22
C CYS A 87 17.77 4.40 -1.23
N LEU A 88 18.60 3.45 -1.66
CA LEU A 88 19.07 3.38 -3.04
C LEU A 88 17.92 3.08 -4.00
N PHE A 89 17.05 2.13 -3.67
CA PHE A 89 15.86 1.83 -4.47
C PHE A 89 14.91 3.03 -4.58
N ALA A 90 14.69 3.77 -3.50
CA ALA A 90 13.94 5.02 -3.53
C ALA A 90 14.64 6.06 -4.43
N PHE A 91 15.96 6.19 -4.34
CA PHE A 91 16.72 7.09 -5.21
C PHE A 91 16.57 6.72 -6.70
N ASP A 92 16.63 5.43 -7.03
CA ASP A 92 16.45 4.94 -8.40
C ASP A 92 15.06 5.26 -8.95
N LEU A 93 14.02 5.19 -8.11
CA LEU A 93 12.64 5.47 -8.50
C LEU A 93 12.33 6.97 -8.56
N TYR A 94 12.60 7.73 -7.49
CA TYR A 94 12.18 9.14 -7.39
C TYR A 94 13.13 10.12 -8.07
N ILE A 95 14.44 9.86 -7.99
CA ILE A 95 15.47 10.80 -8.47
C ILE A 95 15.91 10.43 -9.88
N LEU A 96 16.27 9.16 -10.11
CA LEU A 96 16.66 8.71 -11.44
C LEU A 96 15.47 8.44 -12.36
N ARG A 97 14.25 8.29 -11.82
CA ARG A 97 13.02 7.98 -12.56
C ARG A 97 13.20 6.77 -13.49
N LEU A 98 13.76 5.69 -12.94
CA LEU A 98 14.15 4.52 -13.72
C LEU A 98 12.94 3.80 -14.36
N ASN A 99 11.74 3.96 -13.80
CA ASN A 99 10.47 3.50 -14.37
C ASN A 99 10.19 4.09 -15.75
N MET A 100 10.50 5.37 -15.97
CA MET A 100 10.26 6.03 -17.27
C MET A 100 11.05 5.40 -18.43
N LEU A 101 12.12 4.65 -18.15
CA LEU A 101 12.88 3.94 -19.19
C LEU A 101 12.07 2.80 -19.84
N LEU A 102 11.00 2.35 -19.18
CA LEU A 102 10.20 1.21 -19.61
C LEU A 102 8.81 1.62 -20.16
N ASP A 103 8.45 2.91 -20.13
CA ASP A 103 7.13 3.42 -20.54
C ASP A 103 6.77 3.07 -22.00
N ASP A 104 7.75 2.98 -22.89
CA ASP A 104 7.56 2.67 -24.31
C ASP A 104 7.38 1.16 -24.61
N VAL A 105 7.52 0.31 -23.59
CA VAL A 105 7.41 -1.15 -23.80
C VAL A 105 5.94 -1.57 -23.74
N TRP A 106 5.41 -1.99 -24.89
CA TRP A 106 3.99 -2.35 -25.07
C TRP A 106 3.45 -3.34 -24.02
N ILE A 107 4.24 -4.33 -23.61
CA ILE A 107 3.78 -5.37 -22.69
C ILE A 107 3.51 -4.83 -21.28
N PHE A 108 4.23 -3.78 -20.86
CA PHE A 108 4.05 -3.16 -19.54
C PHE A 108 2.84 -2.23 -19.51
N ARG A 109 2.46 -1.66 -20.66
CA ARG A 109 1.18 -0.94 -20.79
C ARG A 109 -0.02 -1.87 -20.66
N ILE A 110 0.10 -3.12 -21.10
CA ILE A 110 -0.95 -4.13 -21.01
C ILE A 110 -0.95 -4.81 -19.64
N PHE A 111 0.23 -5.09 -19.08
CA PHE A 111 0.41 -5.72 -17.77
C PHE A 111 1.37 -4.90 -16.89
N PRO A 112 0.89 -3.82 -16.27
CA PRO A 112 1.70 -3.01 -15.35
C PRO A 112 2.35 -3.84 -14.23
N THR A 113 1.71 -4.94 -13.81
CA THR A 113 2.27 -5.85 -12.80
C THR A 113 3.64 -6.42 -13.22
N LEU A 114 3.90 -6.63 -14.52
CA LEU A 114 5.18 -7.15 -15.00
C LEU A 114 6.31 -6.12 -14.85
N GLU A 115 6.01 -4.84 -15.09
CA GLU A 115 6.95 -3.74 -14.85
C GLU A 115 7.31 -3.67 -13.37
N ALA A 116 6.29 -3.75 -12.51
CA ALA A 116 6.45 -3.74 -11.08
C ALA A 116 7.33 -4.90 -10.57
N ILE A 117 7.20 -6.09 -11.15
CA ILE A 117 8.07 -7.24 -10.85
C ILE A 117 9.53 -6.94 -11.17
N ILE A 118 9.82 -6.19 -12.25
CA ILE A 118 11.21 -5.82 -12.60
C ILE A 118 11.81 -4.93 -11.52
N PHE A 119 11.09 -3.91 -11.05
CA PHE A 119 11.58 -3.02 -10.01
C PHE A 119 11.68 -3.70 -8.64
N ILE A 120 10.73 -4.55 -8.27
CA ILE A 120 10.85 -5.35 -7.05
C ILE A 120 12.00 -6.36 -7.16
N SER A 121 12.29 -6.87 -8.37
CA SER A 121 13.47 -7.70 -8.63
C SER A 121 14.78 -6.92 -8.51
N LEU A 122 14.80 -5.62 -8.88
CA LEU A 122 15.94 -4.73 -8.65
C LEU A 122 16.20 -4.57 -7.15
N PHE A 123 15.17 -4.34 -6.34
CA PHE A 123 15.33 -4.28 -4.88
C PHE A 123 15.81 -5.63 -4.30
N LEU A 124 15.22 -6.75 -4.76
CA LEU A 124 15.69 -8.08 -4.38
C LEU A 124 17.16 -8.28 -4.74
N PHE A 125 17.60 -7.79 -5.89
CA PHE A 125 19.00 -7.86 -6.32
C PHE A 125 19.93 -7.11 -5.36
N TYR A 126 19.54 -5.93 -4.86
CA TYR A 126 20.29 -5.23 -3.81
C TYR A 126 20.38 -6.06 -2.52
N LEU A 127 19.30 -6.73 -2.10
CA LEU A 127 19.36 -7.64 -0.94
C LEU A 127 20.27 -8.85 -1.21
N VAL A 128 20.26 -9.41 -2.42
CA VAL A 128 21.18 -10.48 -2.82
C VAL A 128 22.64 -10.03 -2.71
N ILE A 129 22.97 -8.79 -3.09
CA ILE A 129 24.32 -8.22 -2.87
C ILE A 129 24.68 -8.21 -1.39
N VAL A 130 23.77 -7.75 -0.52
CA VAL A 130 23.98 -7.74 0.94
C VAL A 130 24.22 -9.16 1.46
N TRP A 131 23.36 -10.12 1.12
CA TRP A 131 23.46 -11.51 1.55
C TRP A 131 24.72 -12.20 1.00
N ASN A 132 25.10 -11.89 -0.23
CA ASN A 132 26.30 -12.42 -0.87
C ASN A 132 27.57 -12.11 -0.06
N TYR A 133 27.69 -10.90 0.48
CA TYR A 133 28.83 -10.53 1.32
C TYR A 133 28.67 -11.01 2.77
N ALA A 134 27.46 -11.00 3.32
CA ALA A 134 27.17 -11.50 4.66
C ALA A 134 27.48 -13.00 4.82
N TRP A 135 27.32 -13.79 3.75
CA TRP A 135 27.58 -15.24 3.76
C TRP A 135 28.97 -15.61 4.28
N SER A 136 29.99 -14.80 4.00
CA SER A 136 31.37 -15.05 4.46
C SER A 136 31.48 -15.12 5.99
N ILE A 137 30.68 -14.34 6.71
CA ILE A 137 30.60 -14.35 8.17
C ILE A 137 29.68 -15.48 8.62
N GLN A 138 28.52 -15.65 7.97
CA GLN A 138 27.56 -16.70 8.29
C GLN A 138 28.21 -18.09 8.28
N LYS A 139 28.95 -18.40 7.21
CA LYS A 139 29.66 -19.67 7.07
C LYS A 139 30.66 -19.91 8.19
N ARG A 140 31.40 -18.87 8.60
CA ARG A 140 32.50 -19.00 9.54
C ARG A 140 32.06 -19.16 11.00
N PHE A 141 30.92 -18.60 11.38
CA PHE A 141 30.52 -18.51 12.80
C PHE A 141 29.21 -19.23 13.16
N PHE A 142 28.35 -19.51 12.18
CA PHE A 142 26.99 -19.99 12.43
C PHE A 142 26.58 -21.25 11.65
N SER A 143 27.17 -21.52 10.49
CA SER A 143 26.72 -22.64 9.64
C SER A 143 27.85 -23.20 8.78
N ASP A 144 28.61 -24.16 9.31
CA ASP A 144 29.73 -24.79 8.60
C ASP A 144 29.31 -25.55 7.32
N HIS A 145 28.04 -25.98 7.25
CA HIS A 145 27.54 -26.88 6.20
C HIS A 145 26.70 -26.21 5.11
N VAL A 146 26.35 -24.92 5.24
CA VAL A 146 25.43 -24.26 4.28
C VAL A 146 26.20 -23.60 3.14
N SER A 147 25.94 -24.05 1.90
CA SER A 147 26.56 -23.45 0.73
C SER A 147 26.06 -22.02 0.49
N LYS A 148 26.84 -21.22 -0.24
CA LYS A 148 26.45 -19.85 -0.59
C LYS A 148 25.13 -19.79 -1.38
N LYS A 149 24.95 -20.75 -2.28
CA LYS A 149 23.75 -20.87 -3.11
C LYS A 149 22.52 -21.14 -2.23
N GLU A 150 22.61 -22.12 -1.32
CA GLU A 150 21.50 -22.45 -0.40
C GLU A 150 21.16 -21.28 0.52
N TYR A 151 22.17 -20.56 1.03
CA TYR A 151 21.96 -19.39 1.88
C TYR A 151 21.18 -18.28 1.15
N ILE A 152 21.58 -17.96 -0.08
CA ILE A 152 20.91 -16.92 -0.88
C ILE A 152 19.51 -17.40 -1.28
N ILE A 153 19.36 -18.62 -1.81
CA ILE A 153 18.05 -19.16 -2.20
C ILE A 153 17.11 -19.22 -1.00
N SER A 154 17.58 -19.62 0.17
CA SER A 154 16.77 -19.63 1.39
C SER A 154 16.27 -18.24 1.77
N ASN A 155 17.12 -17.20 1.67
CA ASN A 155 16.70 -15.83 1.92
C ASN A 155 15.66 -15.33 0.89
N ILE A 156 15.87 -15.64 -0.39
CA ILE A 156 14.92 -15.29 -1.47
C ILE A 156 13.57 -15.99 -1.22
N SER A 157 13.59 -17.32 -1.13
CA SER A 157 12.42 -18.16 -0.91
C SER A 157 11.67 -17.77 0.36
N PHE A 158 12.38 -17.44 1.45
CA PHE A 158 11.76 -16.98 2.68
C PHE A 158 11.02 -15.65 2.50
N ALA A 159 11.55 -14.72 1.70
CA ALA A 159 10.99 -13.38 1.54
C ALA A 159 9.84 -13.29 0.51
N LEU A 160 9.89 -14.09 -0.56
CA LEU A 160 8.92 -14.06 -1.68
C LEU A 160 7.44 -14.15 -1.25
N PRO A 161 7.03 -14.95 -0.24
CA PRO A 161 5.65 -15.01 0.21
C PRO A 161 5.00 -13.67 0.58
N ALA A 162 5.77 -12.68 1.05
CA ALA A 162 5.20 -11.37 1.36
C ALA A 162 4.75 -10.59 0.12
N LEU A 163 5.32 -10.89 -1.04
CA LEU A 163 4.95 -10.28 -2.32
C LEU A 163 3.76 -10.98 -2.98
N LEU A 164 3.46 -12.22 -2.59
CA LEU A 164 2.46 -13.05 -3.23
C LEU A 164 1.06 -12.42 -3.22
N PRO A 165 0.54 -11.85 -2.11
CA PRO A 165 -0.77 -11.21 -2.13
C PRO A 165 -0.82 -10.03 -3.08
N TRP A 166 0.19 -9.15 -3.05
CA TRP A 166 0.25 -8.01 -3.97
C TRP A 166 0.32 -8.48 -5.43
N PHE A 167 1.21 -9.43 -5.75
CA PHE A 167 1.35 -9.95 -7.11
C PHE A 167 0.05 -10.55 -7.65
N LEU A 168 -0.63 -11.39 -6.86
CA LEU A 168 -1.90 -11.98 -7.27
C LEU A 168 -2.98 -10.92 -7.43
N LEU A 169 -3.08 -9.96 -6.51
CA LEU A 169 -4.07 -8.88 -6.58
C LEU A 169 -3.86 -8.01 -7.83
N SER A 170 -2.62 -7.56 -8.08
CA SER A 170 -2.28 -6.72 -9.22
C SER A 170 -2.45 -7.46 -10.54
N LEU A 171 -2.01 -8.71 -10.64
CA LEU A 171 -2.21 -9.51 -11.86
C LEU A 171 -3.69 -9.73 -12.15
N THR A 172 -4.51 -9.94 -11.11
CA THR A 172 -5.96 -10.11 -11.30
C THR A 172 -6.60 -8.80 -11.77
N ALA A 173 -6.14 -7.66 -11.27
CA ALA A 173 -6.58 -6.34 -11.74
C ALA A 173 -6.21 -6.11 -13.22
N ASP A 174 -4.96 -6.40 -13.61
CA ASP A 174 -4.52 -6.32 -15.02
C ASP A 174 -5.41 -7.20 -15.92
N ILE A 175 -5.72 -8.44 -15.49
CA ILE A 175 -6.59 -9.35 -16.25
C ILE A 175 -8.01 -8.79 -16.37
N ILE A 176 -8.57 -8.22 -15.30
CA ILE A 176 -9.91 -7.62 -15.31
C ILE A 176 -9.99 -6.49 -16.35
N GLU A 177 -8.95 -5.66 -16.45
CA GLU A 177 -8.88 -4.60 -17.45
C GLU A 177 -8.85 -5.11 -18.90
N LEU A 178 -8.30 -6.30 -19.14
CA LEU A 178 -8.23 -6.91 -20.48
C LEU A 178 -9.52 -7.62 -20.90
N VAL A 179 -10.40 -7.94 -19.96
CA VAL A 179 -11.64 -8.65 -20.24
C VAL A 179 -12.66 -7.70 -20.88
N PRO A 180 -13.35 -8.07 -21.97
CA PRO A 180 -14.21 -7.16 -22.73
C PRO A 180 -15.59 -6.88 -22.09
N PHE A 181 -15.80 -7.26 -20.82
CA PHE A 181 -17.10 -7.12 -20.16
C PHE A 181 -17.17 -5.81 -19.37
N GLU A 182 -17.95 -4.84 -19.87
CA GLU A 182 -18.12 -3.51 -19.24
C GLU A 182 -18.94 -3.53 -17.95
N GLN A 183 -19.94 -4.42 -17.83
CA GLN A 183 -20.77 -4.47 -16.63
C GLN A 183 -20.01 -4.90 -15.36
N PRO A 184 -19.20 -5.99 -15.37
CA PRO A 184 -18.35 -6.34 -14.23
C PRO A 184 -17.34 -5.24 -13.89
N LYS A 185 -16.73 -4.60 -14.90
CA LYS A 185 -15.80 -3.48 -14.70
C LYS A 185 -16.48 -2.29 -14.03
N GLY A 186 -17.64 -1.88 -14.55
CA GLY A 186 -18.43 -0.79 -13.98
C GLY A 186 -18.84 -1.06 -12.53
N PHE A 187 -19.20 -2.30 -12.19
CA PHE A 187 -19.45 -2.66 -10.79
C PHE A 187 -18.19 -2.61 -9.94
N LEU A 188 -17.07 -3.18 -10.41
CA LEU A 188 -15.81 -3.23 -9.67
C LEU A 188 -15.20 -1.84 -9.43
N ALA A 189 -15.48 -0.87 -10.30
CA ALA A 189 -15.10 0.52 -10.14
C ALA A 189 -15.93 1.27 -9.08
N THR A 190 -17.05 0.69 -8.60
CA THR A 190 -17.79 1.26 -7.48
C THR A 190 -17.10 0.94 -6.15
N PRO A 191 -17.22 1.79 -5.11
CA PRO A 191 -16.67 1.49 -3.78
C PRO A 191 -17.14 0.14 -3.22
N GLN A 192 -18.39 -0.24 -3.48
CA GLN A 192 -18.96 -1.53 -3.07
C GLN A 192 -18.31 -2.70 -3.83
N GLY A 193 -18.04 -2.51 -5.12
CA GLY A 193 -17.34 -3.46 -5.97
C GLY A 193 -15.90 -3.68 -5.51
N GLU A 194 -15.16 -2.61 -5.22
CA GLU A 194 -13.79 -2.68 -4.68
C GLU A 194 -13.75 -3.44 -3.34
N ILE A 195 -14.65 -3.13 -2.41
CA ILE A 195 -14.76 -3.84 -1.13
C ILE A 195 -15.06 -5.32 -1.37
N CYS A 196 -16.01 -5.64 -2.26
CA CYS A 196 -16.35 -7.02 -2.59
C CYS A 196 -15.16 -7.77 -3.17
N TYR A 197 -14.46 -7.16 -4.13
CA TYR A 197 -13.25 -7.67 -4.75
C TYR A 197 -12.16 -7.97 -3.71
N LEU A 198 -11.86 -7.01 -2.83
CA LEU A 198 -10.86 -7.15 -1.77
C LEU A 198 -11.23 -8.26 -0.77
N LEU A 199 -12.51 -8.39 -0.41
CA LEU A 199 -12.98 -9.45 0.49
C LEU A 199 -12.86 -10.84 -0.15
N ILE A 200 -13.29 -10.99 -1.40
CA ILE A 200 -13.15 -12.25 -2.15
C ILE A 200 -11.67 -12.62 -2.27
N PHE A 201 -10.82 -11.65 -2.62
CA PHE A 201 -9.39 -11.83 -2.70
C PHE A 201 -8.77 -12.26 -1.36
N LEU A 202 -9.13 -11.60 -0.26
CA LEU A 202 -8.65 -11.93 1.07
C LEU A 202 -9.01 -13.37 1.47
N VAL A 203 -10.24 -13.81 1.16
CA VAL A 203 -10.68 -15.19 1.38
C VAL A 203 -9.88 -16.16 0.51
N ALA A 204 -9.65 -15.84 -0.76
CA ALA A 204 -8.86 -16.67 -1.67
C ALA A 204 -7.42 -16.85 -1.17
N VAL A 205 -6.75 -15.76 -0.77
CA VAL A 205 -5.39 -15.81 -0.20
C VAL A 205 -5.37 -16.53 1.15
N ALA A 206 -6.38 -16.36 2.00
CA ALA A 206 -6.50 -17.08 3.25
C ALA A 206 -6.60 -18.60 3.07
N CYS A 207 -7.29 -19.06 2.02
CA CYS A 207 -7.43 -20.47 1.67
C CYS A 207 -6.20 -21.04 0.94
N LEU A 208 -5.74 -20.36 -0.11
CA LEU A 208 -4.75 -20.87 -1.06
C LEU A 208 -3.32 -20.43 -0.73
N GLY A 209 -3.16 -19.36 0.05
CA GLY A 209 -1.86 -18.84 0.48
C GLY A 209 -0.98 -19.92 1.12
N PRO A 210 -1.44 -20.69 2.13
CA PRO A 210 -0.63 -21.76 2.73
C PRO A 210 -0.12 -22.78 1.71
N LEU A 211 -0.98 -23.17 0.75
CA LEU A 211 -0.62 -24.11 -0.33
C LEU A 211 0.48 -23.57 -1.24
N LEU A 212 0.44 -22.29 -1.57
CA LEU A 212 1.43 -21.62 -2.41
C LEU A 212 2.73 -21.40 -1.63
N ILE A 213 2.63 -20.97 -0.38
CA ILE A 213 3.79 -20.69 0.50
C ILE A 213 4.60 -21.97 0.74
N GLN A 214 3.98 -23.12 1.05
CA GLN A 214 4.74 -24.37 1.20
C GLN A 214 5.55 -24.72 -0.05
N LYS A 215 5.01 -24.43 -1.24
CA LYS A 215 5.67 -24.74 -2.52
C LYS A 215 6.85 -23.79 -2.76
N ILE A 216 6.66 -22.50 -2.49
CA ILE A 216 7.72 -21.48 -2.58
C ILE A 216 8.87 -21.81 -1.60
N TRP A 217 8.54 -22.29 -0.40
CA TRP A 217 9.52 -22.73 0.60
C TRP A 217 10.12 -24.11 0.34
N GLY A 218 9.67 -24.82 -0.69
CA GLY A 218 10.17 -26.16 -1.01
C GLY A 218 9.93 -27.17 0.11
N CYS A 219 8.89 -26.96 0.93
CA CYS A 219 8.53 -27.87 2.02
C CYS A 219 8.15 -29.24 1.45
N LYS A 220 8.58 -30.30 2.13
CA LYS A 220 8.28 -31.69 1.77
C LYS A 220 7.54 -32.36 2.91
N PRO A 221 6.66 -33.35 2.66
CA PRO A 221 6.07 -34.15 3.72
C PRO A 221 7.14 -34.71 4.66
N LEU A 222 6.91 -34.64 5.96
CA LEU A 222 7.78 -35.28 6.94
C LEU A 222 7.67 -36.80 6.80
N GLU A 223 8.81 -37.50 6.76
CA GLU A 223 8.84 -38.96 6.65
C GLU A 223 8.15 -39.64 7.84
N GLN A 224 7.59 -40.83 7.60
CA GLN A 224 6.98 -41.63 8.66
C GLN A 224 8.06 -42.13 9.63
N GLY A 225 7.83 -41.91 10.92
CA GLY A 225 8.78 -42.25 11.98
C GLY A 225 8.28 -41.85 13.36
N PRO A 226 9.07 -42.11 14.42
CA PRO A 226 8.65 -41.89 15.80
C PRO A 226 8.23 -40.44 16.09
N ALA A 227 9.00 -39.48 15.60
CA ALA A 227 8.69 -38.05 15.77
C ALA A 227 7.37 -37.67 15.11
N ARG A 228 7.15 -38.10 13.85
CA ARG A 228 5.90 -37.85 13.13
C ARG A 228 4.70 -38.48 13.86
N ALA A 229 4.77 -39.77 14.19
CA ALA A 229 3.69 -40.47 14.88
C ALA A 229 3.32 -39.81 16.22
N ARG A 230 4.32 -39.32 16.96
CA ARG A 230 4.12 -38.59 18.23
C ARG A 230 3.38 -37.26 18.02
N MET A 231 3.81 -36.47 17.04
CA MET A 231 3.13 -35.21 16.69
C MET A 231 1.69 -35.43 16.20
N GLU A 232 1.47 -36.45 15.38
CA GLU A 232 0.13 -36.82 14.91
C GLU A 232 -0.78 -37.26 16.07
N ALA A 233 -0.26 -38.05 17.02
CA ALA A 233 -0.99 -38.44 18.22
C ALA A 233 -1.37 -37.23 19.09
N LEU A 234 -0.44 -36.29 19.28
CA LEU A 234 -0.70 -35.05 20.01
C LEU A 234 -1.76 -34.18 19.33
N CYS A 235 -1.68 -34.02 18.00
CA CYS A 235 -2.68 -33.29 17.22
C CYS A 235 -4.07 -33.95 17.32
N ARG A 236 -4.15 -35.28 17.26
CA ARG A 236 -5.41 -36.03 17.46
C ARG A 236 -5.98 -35.80 18.86
N ARG A 237 -5.15 -35.87 19.91
CA ARG A 237 -5.57 -35.61 21.29
C ARG A 237 -6.08 -34.18 21.48
N ALA A 238 -5.48 -33.21 20.78
CA ALA A 238 -5.90 -31.82 20.78
C ALA A 238 -7.11 -31.53 19.87
N GLY A 239 -7.62 -32.51 19.12
CA GLY A 239 -8.71 -32.32 18.15
C GLY A 239 -8.32 -31.40 16.99
N LEU A 240 -7.03 -31.28 16.67
CA LEU A 240 -6.54 -30.40 15.62
C LEU A 240 -6.67 -31.04 14.24
N ALA A 241 -7.47 -30.44 13.37
CA ALA A 241 -7.46 -30.75 11.95
C ALA A 241 -6.28 -30.05 11.24
N TYR A 242 -5.52 -30.78 10.44
CA TYR A 242 -4.45 -30.26 9.60
C TYR A 242 -4.35 -31.09 8.31
N ALA A 243 -3.72 -30.52 7.30
CA ALA A 243 -3.54 -31.15 5.99
C ALA A 243 -2.31 -32.07 5.99
N ASP A 244 -1.16 -31.59 6.47
CA ASP A 244 0.06 -32.39 6.61
C ASP A 244 1.06 -31.76 7.62
N ILE A 245 2.03 -32.56 8.06
CA ILE A 245 3.22 -32.12 8.78
C ILE A 245 4.39 -32.14 7.80
N LEU A 246 5.01 -30.98 7.60
CA LEU A 246 6.02 -30.77 6.58
C LEU A 246 7.40 -30.52 7.19
N LYS A 247 8.41 -31.10 6.55
CA LYS A 247 9.82 -30.79 6.75
C LYS A 247 10.15 -29.46 6.06
N TRP A 248 10.70 -28.52 6.83
CA TRP A 248 11.10 -27.20 6.35
C TRP A 248 12.63 -27.07 6.30
N GLU A 249 13.22 -27.04 5.11
CA GLU A 249 14.68 -27.06 4.88
C GLU A 249 15.30 -25.65 4.87
N LEU A 250 14.88 -24.79 5.79
CA LEU A 250 15.32 -23.39 5.82
C LEU A 250 16.81 -23.28 6.21
N PHE A 251 17.59 -22.54 5.40
CA PHE A 251 19.05 -22.44 5.51
C PHE A 251 19.76 -23.79 5.58
N GLY A 252 19.39 -24.72 4.70
CA GLY A 252 19.95 -26.09 4.70
C GLY A 252 19.49 -26.92 5.92
N GLY A 253 18.41 -26.48 6.59
CA GLY A 253 17.83 -27.17 7.74
C GLY A 253 18.58 -27.00 9.04
N THR A 254 19.52 -26.05 9.14
CA THR A 254 20.33 -25.80 10.34
C THR A 254 19.62 -24.97 11.40
N MET A 255 18.58 -24.23 11.03
CA MET A 255 17.81 -23.42 11.96
C MET A 255 16.88 -24.27 12.80
N ILE A 256 16.88 -24.08 14.13
CA ILE A 256 15.89 -24.67 15.02
C ILE A 256 14.64 -23.79 15.02
N THR A 257 13.59 -24.23 14.35
CA THR A 257 12.30 -23.53 14.33
C THR A 257 11.16 -24.47 13.96
N ALA A 258 9.96 -24.12 14.39
CA ALA A 258 8.70 -24.70 13.94
C ALA A 258 7.75 -23.55 13.60
N GLY A 259 6.65 -23.89 12.94
CA GLY A 259 5.59 -22.92 12.71
C GLY A 259 4.33 -23.57 12.22
N VAL A 260 3.22 -22.84 12.26
CA VAL A 260 1.96 -23.24 11.65
C VAL A 260 1.47 -22.19 10.67
N MET A 261 0.89 -22.65 9.57
CA MET A 261 0.21 -21.80 8.60
C MET A 261 -1.15 -22.37 8.21
N GLY A 262 -2.09 -21.49 7.87
CA GLY A 262 -3.42 -21.84 7.37
C GLY A 262 -4.54 -21.73 8.40
N LEU A 263 -5.62 -21.04 7.97
CA LEU A 263 -6.80 -20.81 8.80
C LEU A 263 -7.68 -22.06 8.92
N TRP A 264 -7.88 -22.77 7.81
CA TRP A 264 -8.75 -23.94 7.72
C TRP A 264 -7.96 -25.23 7.76
N GLY A 265 -8.48 -26.26 8.47
CA GLY A 265 -7.78 -27.53 8.67
C GLY A 265 -7.32 -28.21 7.36
N ARG A 266 -8.11 -28.12 6.29
CA ARG A 266 -7.77 -28.71 4.97
C ARG A 266 -6.59 -28.03 4.26
N PHE A 267 -6.25 -26.80 4.65
CA PHE A 267 -5.13 -26.02 4.10
C PHE A 267 -4.15 -25.62 5.20
N ARG A 268 -4.15 -26.34 6.32
CA ARG A 268 -3.31 -26.05 7.48
C ARG A 268 -2.10 -26.96 7.50
N TYR A 269 -0.92 -26.38 7.62
CA TYR A 269 0.35 -27.11 7.60
C TYR A 269 1.15 -26.82 8.85
N ILE A 270 1.66 -27.87 9.48
CA ILE A 270 2.61 -27.78 10.60
C ILE A 270 4.01 -27.94 10.00
N LEU A 271 4.89 -26.99 10.25
CA LEU A 271 6.23 -26.93 9.70
C LEU A 271 7.24 -27.23 10.80
N VAL A 272 8.16 -28.15 10.55
CA VAL A 272 9.25 -28.50 11.47
C VAL A 272 10.58 -28.57 10.73
N THR A 273 11.64 -28.02 11.30
CA THR A 273 12.97 -28.08 10.70
C THR A 273 13.75 -29.33 11.10
N PRO A 274 14.67 -29.83 10.24
CA PRO A 274 15.54 -30.95 10.58
C PRO A 274 16.40 -30.71 11.83
N ALA A 275 16.95 -29.51 12.01
CA ALA A 275 17.73 -29.19 13.21
C ALA A 275 16.89 -29.25 14.49
N LEU A 276 15.61 -28.84 14.44
CA LEU A 276 14.73 -28.96 15.60
C LEU A 276 14.54 -30.42 16.01
N LEU A 277 14.26 -31.30 15.05
CA LEU A 277 14.07 -32.73 15.31
C LEU A 277 15.33 -33.44 15.81
N LYS A 278 16.52 -32.94 15.44
CA LYS A 278 17.81 -33.51 15.89
C LYS A 278 18.26 -32.99 17.25
N SER A 279 17.90 -31.76 17.59
CA SER A 279 18.39 -31.08 18.79
C SER A 279 17.47 -31.21 20.00
N LEU A 280 16.19 -31.52 19.79
CA LEU A 280 15.20 -31.61 20.86
C LEU A 280 14.92 -33.05 21.28
N GLU A 281 14.70 -33.24 22.58
CA GLU A 281 14.18 -34.47 23.17
C GLU A 281 12.68 -34.66 22.83
N PRO A 282 12.15 -35.89 22.89
CA PRO A 282 10.75 -36.14 22.52
C PRO A 282 9.72 -35.27 23.27
N GLU A 283 9.93 -35.02 24.57
CA GLU A 283 9.07 -34.16 25.40
C GLU A 283 9.16 -32.68 25.00
N GLU A 284 10.34 -32.24 24.54
CA GLU A 284 10.58 -30.88 24.06
C GLU A 284 9.93 -30.66 22.69
N ILE A 285 9.95 -31.68 21.82
CA ILE A 285 9.19 -31.65 20.56
C ILE A 285 7.70 -31.51 20.84
N ASP A 286 7.16 -32.26 21.80
CA ASP A 286 5.76 -32.12 22.20
C ASP A 286 5.47 -30.69 22.67
N ALA A 287 6.34 -30.10 23.49
CA ALA A 287 6.17 -28.73 23.98
C ALA A 287 6.08 -27.72 22.83
N VAL A 288 6.96 -27.82 21.83
CA VAL A 288 6.91 -26.98 20.62
C VAL A 288 5.59 -27.17 19.88
N ILE A 289 5.18 -28.41 19.64
CA ILE A 289 3.94 -28.67 18.91
C ILE A 289 2.70 -28.23 19.70
N VAL A 290 2.70 -28.35 21.03
CA VAL A 290 1.64 -27.77 21.87
C VAL A 290 1.61 -26.26 21.75
N HIS A 291 2.77 -25.58 21.68
CA HIS A 291 2.82 -24.14 21.43
C HIS A 291 2.21 -23.78 20.06
N GLU A 292 2.56 -24.49 18.99
CA GLU A 292 1.95 -24.30 17.66
C GLU A 292 0.43 -24.57 17.67
N ILE A 293 -0.02 -25.61 18.38
CA ILE A 293 -1.45 -25.89 18.61
C ILE A 293 -2.11 -24.71 19.33
N GLY A 294 -1.42 -24.10 20.29
CA GLY A 294 -1.86 -22.90 21.00
C GLY A 294 -2.19 -21.76 20.07
N HIS A 295 -1.35 -21.48 19.08
CA HIS A 295 -1.64 -20.45 18.07
C HIS A 295 -2.94 -20.70 17.30
N ILE A 296 -3.26 -21.96 17.04
CA ILE A 296 -4.44 -22.34 16.27
C ILE A 296 -5.69 -22.28 17.14
N GLN A 297 -5.67 -22.90 18.31
CA GLN A 297 -6.82 -22.96 19.21
C GLN A 297 -7.19 -21.58 19.76
N GLN A 298 -6.22 -20.70 19.95
CA GLN A 298 -6.43 -19.30 20.36
C GLN A 298 -6.70 -18.35 19.17
N LYS A 299 -6.79 -18.90 17.94
CA LYS A 299 -7.15 -18.16 16.71
C LYS A 299 -6.18 -17.01 16.36
N HIS A 300 -4.91 -17.07 16.77
CA HIS A 300 -3.95 -15.99 16.54
C HIS A 300 -3.81 -15.60 15.05
N ILE A 301 -3.83 -16.58 14.14
CA ILE A 301 -3.76 -16.32 12.68
C ILE A 301 -4.99 -15.53 12.17
N HIS A 302 -6.17 -15.74 12.75
CA HIS A 302 -7.37 -14.96 12.40
C HIS A 302 -7.22 -13.50 12.83
N PHE A 303 -6.64 -13.28 14.02
CA PHE A 303 -6.34 -11.93 14.50
C PHE A 303 -5.24 -11.26 13.67
N TYR A 304 -4.27 -12.01 13.14
CA TYR A 304 -3.30 -11.44 12.20
C TYR A 304 -3.99 -10.85 10.97
N LEU A 305 -4.94 -11.58 10.37
CA LEU A 305 -5.74 -11.06 9.26
C LEU A 305 -6.58 -9.85 9.66
N LEU A 306 -7.18 -9.87 10.84
CA LEU A 306 -7.89 -8.72 11.38
C LEU A 306 -6.98 -7.49 11.51
N PHE A 307 -5.73 -7.67 11.97
CA PHE A 307 -4.77 -6.57 12.06
C PHE A 307 -4.31 -6.05 10.70
N PHE A 308 -4.15 -6.92 9.69
CA PHE A 308 -3.89 -6.47 8.31
C PHE A 308 -5.09 -5.70 7.74
N ALA A 309 -6.32 -6.21 7.92
CA ALA A 309 -7.54 -5.52 7.50
C ALA A 309 -7.72 -4.17 8.22
N GLY A 310 -7.43 -4.10 9.51
CA GLY A 310 -7.49 -2.86 10.26
C GLY A 310 -6.42 -1.85 9.85
N TYR A 311 -5.23 -2.29 9.40
CA TYR A 311 -4.25 -1.38 8.78
C TYR A 311 -4.81 -0.77 7.49
N ILE A 312 -5.40 -1.58 6.61
CA ILE A 312 -6.03 -1.12 5.37
C ILE A 312 -7.16 -0.13 5.69
N ALA A 313 -8.00 -0.43 6.68
CA ALA A 313 -9.06 0.48 7.13
C ALA A 313 -8.51 1.81 7.65
N CYS A 314 -7.42 1.80 8.43
CA CYS A 314 -6.77 3.02 8.89
C CYS A 314 -6.20 3.83 7.72
N ILE A 315 -5.55 3.19 6.74
CA ILE A 315 -5.02 3.88 5.55
C ILE A 315 -6.16 4.53 4.78
N TYR A 316 -7.24 3.80 4.51
CA TYR A 316 -8.41 4.32 3.80
C TYR A 316 -9.06 5.50 4.54
N ALA A 317 -9.21 5.41 5.87
CA ALA A 317 -9.80 6.47 6.67
C ALA A 317 -8.90 7.71 6.81
N LEU A 318 -7.57 7.56 6.71
CA LEU A 318 -6.60 8.63 6.85
C LEU A 318 -6.14 9.22 5.52
N PHE A 319 -6.47 8.62 4.38
CA PHE A 319 -5.99 9.01 3.06
C PHE A 319 -6.36 10.46 2.71
N ASP A 320 -7.65 10.82 2.77
CA ASP A 320 -8.11 12.17 2.43
C ASP A 320 -7.56 13.24 3.41
N PRO A 321 -7.56 13.02 4.76
CA PRO A 321 -6.85 13.89 5.69
C PRO A 321 -5.34 14.03 5.43
N MET A 322 -4.68 13.01 4.88
CA MET A 322 -3.26 13.11 4.51
C MET A 322 -3.06 14.02 3.30
N ILE A 323 -3.96 14.01 2.32
CA ILE A 323 -3.95 14.95 1.17
C ILE A 323 -4.16 16.40 1.65
N LEU A 324 -4.98 16.60 2.68
CA LEU A 324 -5.15 17.90 3.35
C LEU A 324 -3.85 18.48 3.90
N ILE A 325 -3.12 17.66 4.67
CA ILE A 325 -1.83 18.04 5.25
C ILE A 325 -0.85 18.36 4.13
N TYR A 326 -0.94 17.63 3.01
CA TYR A 326 -0.15 17.89 1.83
C TYR A 326 -0.36 19.32 1.29
N TYR A 327 -1.61 19.73 1.09
CA TYR A 327 -1.93 21.10 0.70
C TYR A 327 -1.87 22.07 1.87
N SER A 328 -1.01 21.89 2.88
CA SER A 328 -0.83 22.88 3.95
C SER A 328 0.32 23.86 3.65
N GLU A 329 0.08 25.15 3.92
CA GLU A 329 1.05 26.27 3.82
C GLU A 329 2.47 25.89 4.27
N PRO A 330 2.66 25.37 5.50
CA PRO A 330 4.02 25.12 6.01
C PRO A 330 4.75 24.07 5.19
N LEU A 331 4.02 23.10 4.64
CA LEU A 331 4.60 22.01 3.91
C LEU A 331 4.95 22.39 2.47
N ILE A 332 4.08 23.13 1.79
CA ILE A 332 4.37 23.69 0.46
C ILE A 332 5.64 24.54 0.52
N LYS A 333 5.78 25.37 1.56
CA LYS A 333 6.99 26.18 1.79
C LYS A 333 8.24 25.34 2.03
N LEU A 334 8.11 24.22 2.75
CA LEU A 334 9.22 23.29 2.98
C LEU A 334 9.68 22.64 1.67
N ILE A 335 8.75 22.21 0.83
CA ILE A 335 9.04 21.63 -0.49
C ILE A 335 9.70 22.69 -1.37
N ALA A 336 9.15 23.91 -1.44
CA ALA A 336 9.73 25.01 -2.21
C ALA A 336 11.15 25.35 -1.75
N PHE A 337 11.40 25.36 -0.43
CA PHE A 337 12.74 25.61 0.14
C PHE A 337 13.77 24.54 -0.27
N SER A 338 13.33 23.28 -0.47
CA SER A 338 14.22 22.20 -0.88
C SER A 338 14.72 22.31 -2.33
N GLY A 339 14.08 23.16 -3.15
CA GLY A 339 14.38 23.28 -4.58
C GLY A 339 13.94 22.10 -5.44
N MET A 340 13.20 21.14 -4.86
CA MET A 340 12.55 20.06 -5.61
C MET A 340 11.34 20.60 -6.38
N ASP A 341 11.05 20.00 -7.53
CA ASP A 341 9.76 20.23 -8.17
C ASP A 341 8.63 19.78 -7.24
N HIS A 342 7.50 20.49 -7.33
CA HIS A 342 6.36 20.31 -6.44
C HIS A 342 5.89 18.85 -6.43
N GLU A 343 5.72 18.25 -7.61
CA GLU A 343 5.24 16.88 -7.86
C GLU A 343 6.12 15.81 -7.16
N THR A 344 7.44 15.88 -7.35
CA THR A 344 8.40 14.97 -6.71
C THR A 344 8.39 15.15 -5.19
N GLY A 345 8.31 16.40 -4.72
CA GLY A 345 8.16 16.72 -3.30
C GLY A 345 6.93 16.08 -2.66
N VAL A 346 5.77 16.15 -3.34
CA VAL A 346 4.51 15.50 -2.90
C VAL A 346 4.74 14.01 -2.70
N THR A 347 5.28 13.38 -3.72
CA THR A 347 5.30 11.93 -3.82
C THR A 347 6.25 11.34 -2.79
N ILE A 348 7.41 11.98 -2.57
CA ILE A 348 8.35 11.62 -1.50
C ILE A 348 7.69 11.78 -0.13
N MET A 349 6.95 12.87 0.08
CA MET A 349 6.33 13.15 1.37
C MET A 349 5.17 12.19 1.68
N LEU A 350 4.32 11.89 0.69
CA LEU A 350 3.27 10.87 0.80
C LEU A 350 3.88 9.50 1.13
N SER A 351 4.93 9.11 0.41
CA SER A 351 5.69 7.87 0.66
C SER A 351 6.21 7.83 2.09
N PHE A 352 6.80 8.93 2.57
CA PHE A 352 7.32 9.05 3.92
C PHE A 352 6.22 8.88 4.97
N ILE A 353 5.05 9.51 4.81
CA ILE A 353 3.93 9.35 5.73
C ILE A 353 3.44 7.90 5.72
N LEU A 354 3.22 7.29 4.55
CA LEU A 354 2.74 5.92 4.43
C LEU A 354 3.71 4.91 5.06
N ILE A 355 5.01 5.05 4.81
CA ILE A 355 6.05 4.22 5.42
C ILE A 355 6.11 4.44 6.94
N THR A 356 5.98 5.68 7.41
CA THR A 356 5.98 5.99 8.84
C THR A 356 4.77 5.36 9.52
N LEU A 357 3.57 5.52 8.96
CA LEU A 357 2.34 4.92 9.47
C LEU A 357 2.42 3.39 9.46
N PHE A 358 2.93 2.80 8.37
CA PHE A 358 3.20 1.37 8.26
C PHE A 358 4.13 0.89 9.38
N LEU A 359 5.28 1.53 9.56
CA LEU A 359 6.25 1.17 10.59
C LEU A 359 5.68 1.32 12.00
N LEU A 360 5.00 2.43 12.30
CA LEU A 360 4.39 2.66 13.61
C LEU A 360 3.34 1.60 13.92
N TYR A 361 2.46 1.32 12.96
CA TYR A 361 1.40 0.33 13.11
C TYR A 361 1.96 -1.08 13.32
N PHE A 362 2.83 -1.55 12.43
CA PHE A 362 3.34 -2.93 12.53
C PHE A 362 4.31 -3.12 13.70
N ARG A 363 5.12 -2.11 14.03
CA ARG A 363 6.09 -2.19 15.13
C ARG A 363 5.43 -2.15 16.51
N TYR A 364 4.47 -1.24 16.70
CA TYR A 364 3.92 -0.93 18.02
C TYR A 364 2.54 -1.52 18.24
N VAL A 365 1.64 -1.44 17.26
CA VAL A 365 0.29 -2.03 17.38
C VAL A 365 0.38 -3.54 17.15
N PHE A 366 0.68 -3.97 15.93
CA PHE A 366 0.73 -5.39 15.59
C PHE A 366 1.75 -6.16 16.44
N GLY A 367 2.97 -5.62 16.57
CA GLY A 367 4.02 -6.21 17.42
C GLY A 367 3.61 -6.36 18.89
N PHE A 368 2.80 -5.48 19.44
CA PHE A 368 2.29 -5.62 20.82
C PHE A 368 1.36 -6.83 20.98
N TYR A 369 0.45 -7.04 20.03
CA TYR A 369 -0.43 -8.22 20.05
C TYR A 369 0.35 -9.51 19.82
N MET A 370 1.23 -9.54 18.81
CA MET A 370 2.12 -10.68 18.54
C MET A 370 2.82 -11.17 19.81
N ARG A 371 3.49 -10.27 20.54
CA ARG A 371 4.22 -10.63 21.76
C ARG A 371 3.30 -11.25 22.84
N ASN A 372 2.08 -10.75 23.00
CA ASN A 372 1.15 -11.31 23.98
C ASN A 372 0.54 -12.65 23.53
N PHE A 373 0.34 -12.84 22.22
CA PHE A 373 -0.07 -14.12 21.64
C PHE A 373 0.99 -15.20 21.81
N GLU A 374 2.28 -14.85 21.71
CA GLU A 374 3.38 -15.77 22.01
C GLU A 374 3.33 -16.29 23.44
N ARG A 375 3.14 -15.40 24.42
CA ARG A 375 2.92 -15.81 25.81
C ARG A 375 1.67 -16.66 25.98
N GLN A 376 0.61 -16.36 25.23
CA GLN A 376 -0.62 -17.13 25.26
C GLN A 376 -0.46 -18.53 24.65
N ALA A 377 0.42 -18.67 23.65
CA ALA A 377 0.80 -19.96 23.08
C ALA A 377 1.75 -20.72 24.01
N ASP A 378 2.68 -20.04 24.71
CA ASP A 378 3.56 -20.63 25.71
C ASP A 378 2.79 -21.31 26.84
N ILE A 379 1.79 -20.61 27.42
CA ILE A 379 0.96 -21.18 28.50
C ILE A 379 0.02 -22.29 28.02
N HIS A 380 -0.05 -22.54 26.70
CA HIS A 380 -0.87 -23.64 26.19
C HIS A 380 -0.31 -25.01 26.57
N VAL A 381 0.98 -25.09 26.93
CA VAL A 381 1.63 -26.30 27.43
C VAL A 381 0.88 -26.91 28.61
N TYR A 382 0.36 -26.08 29.53
CA TYR A 382 -0.38 -26.52 30.72
C TYR A 382 -1.68 -27.28 30.43
N ARG A 383 -2.19 -27.24 29.19
CA ARG A 383 -3.40 -27.97 28.81
C ARG A 383 -3.14 -29.42 28.44
N TYR A 384 -1.92 -29.75 28.04
CA TYR A 384 -1.57 -31.03 27.41
C TYR A 384 -0.32 -31.69 28.00
N LEU A 385 0.49 -30.93 28.75
CA LEU A 385 1.71 -31.37 29.42
C LEU A 385 1.56 -31.14 30.93
N PRO A 386 2.29 -31.91 31.77
CA PRO A 386 2.19 -31.80 33.22
C PRO A 386 2.72 -30.46 33.76
N ASP A 387 3.77 -29.93 33.13
CA ASP A 387 4.46 -28.70 33.52
C ASP A 387 5.13 -28.03 32.29
N ALA A 388 5.71 -26.84 32.49
CA ALA A 388 6.41 -26.07 31.48
C ALA A 388 7.90 -26.42 31.32
N THR A 389 8.42 -27.44 32.00
CA THR A 389 9.85 -27.78 32.03
C THR A 389 10.39 -28.05 30.62
N ALA A 390 9.67 -28.83 29.81
CA ALA A 390 10.07 -29.16 28.45
C ALA A 390 10.13 -27.91 27.55
N MET A 391 9.18 -26.98 27.70
CA MET A 391 9.18 -25.70 26.98
C MET A 391 10.36 -24.82 27.39
N ILE A 392 10.62 -24.73 28.69
CA ILE A 392 11.73 -23.96 29.24
C ILE A 392 13.08 -24.52 28.74
N ARG A 393 13.28 -25.84 28.78
CA ARG A 393 14.47 -26.50 28.23
C ARG A 393 14.63 -26.24 26.73
N THR A 394 13.54 -26.24 25.98
CA THR A 394 13.53 -25.90 24.56
C THR A 394 14.06 -24.49 24.32
N PHE A 395 13.61 -23.50 25.09
CA PHE A 395 14.14 -22.13 24.98
C PHE A 395 15.64 -22.03 25.27
N TYR A 396 16.13 -22.76 26.27
CA TYR A 396 17.56 -22.84 26.56
C TYR A 396 18.34 -23.43 25.38
N LYS A 397 17.84 -24.52 24.79
CA LYS A 397 18.46 -25.15 23.61
C LYS A 397 18.45 -24.19 22.42
N ILE A 398 17.31 -23.56 22.09
CA ILE A 398 17.21 -22.58 21.01
C ILE A 398 18.23 -21.45 21.20
N ALA A 399 18.32 -20.85 22.39
CA ALA A 399 19.28 -19.79 22.68
C ALA A 399 20.74 -20.24 22.49
N GLY A 400 21.06 -21.47 22.92
CA GLY A 400 22.39 -22.05 22.77
C GLY A 400 22.77 -22.28 21.31
N PHE A 401 21.87 -22.88 20.52
CA PHE A 401 22.11 -23.16 19.10
C PHE A 401 22.08 -21.90 18.22
N SER A 402 21.23 -20.92 18.54
CA SER A 402 21.18 -19.65 17.82
C SER A 402 22.29 -18.68 18.21
N LYS A 403 23.07 -19.00 19.26
CA LYS A 403 24.14 -18.18 19.83
C LYS A 403 23.69 -16.74 20.13
N SER A 404 22.42 -16.56 20.44
CA SER A 404 21.80 -15.25 20.66
C SER A 404 21.75 -14.89 22.15
N ALA A 405 21.83 -13.61 22.47
CA ALA A 405 21.60 -13.13 23.83
C ALA A 405 20.16 -13.43 24.29
N TRP A 406 20.00 -13.78 25.56
CA TRP A 406 18.73 -14.29 26.09
C TRP A 406 17.71 -13.21 26.40
N ASP A 407 18.21 -12.02 26.72
CA ASP A 407 17.48 -10.78 26.98
C ASP A 407 17.39 -9.91 25.73
N LYS A 408 17.78 -10.43 24.55
CA LYS A 408 17.69 -9.72 23.28
C LYS A 408 16.22 -9.35 23.01
N PRO A 409 15.90 -8.05 22.90
CA PRO A 409 14.56 -7.62 22.60
C PRO A 409 14.20 -7.94 21.15
N ASN A 410 12.93 -8.24 20.90
CA ASN A 410 12.40 -8.47 19.57
C ASN A 410 11.06 -7.72 19.40
N TRP A 411 10.74 -7.34 18.17
CA TRP A 411 9.51 -6.62 17.87
C TRP A 411 8.25 -7.49 17.89
N HIS A 412 8.34 -8.78 17.60
CA HIS A 412 7.19 -9.71 17.53
C HIS A 412 7.21 -10.80 18.60
N HIS A 413 8.34 -11.04 19.27
CA HIS A 413 8.43 -11.95 20.41
C HIS A 413 9.00 -11.24 21.64
N PHE A 414 8.58 -11.65 22.84
CA PHE A 414 9.34 -11.32 24.05
C PHE A 414 10.69 -12.04 24.02
N SER A 415 11.66 -11.51 24.75
CA SER A 415 12.96 -12.17 24.91
C SER A 415 12.77 -13.55 25.56
N ILE A 416 13.71 -14.47 25.30
CA ILE A 416 13.68 -15.82 25.88
C ILE A 416 13.62 -15.75 27.41
N ARG A 417 14.40 -14.84 28.02
CA ARG A 417 14.37 -14.61 29.47
C ARG A 417 12.98 -14.22 29.96
N GLU A 418 12.30 -13.29 29.29
CA GLU A 418 10.95 -12.87 29.68
C GLU A 418 9.91 -14.00 29.54
N ARG A 419 10.02 -14.84 28.51
CA ARG A 419 9.13 -15.99 28.30
C ARG A 419 9.33 -17.06 29.38
N VAL A 420 10.59 -17.41 29.68
CA VAL A 420 10.93 -18.35 30.77
C VAL A 420 10.48 -17.82 32.13
N ASN A 421 10.71 -16.54 32.42
CA ASN A 421 10.25 -15.93 33.67
C ASN A 421 8.72 -15.97 33.80
N PHE A 422 8.01 -15.74 32.70
CA PHE A 422 6.55 -15.80 32.67
C PHE A 422 6.02 -17.22 32.90
N LEU A 423 6.63 -18.24 32.30
CA LEU A 423 6.29 -19.64 32.56
C LEU A 423 6.55 -20.01 34.02
N ASN A 424 7.71 -19.64 34.58
CA ASN A 424 8.01 -19.84 36.00
C ASN A 424 7.02 -19.13 36.93
N GLN A 425 6.48 -17.98 36.52
CA GLN A 425 5.41 -17.31 37.27
C GLN A 425 4.10 -18.10 37.23
N CYS A 426 3.74 -18.67 36.07
CA CYS A 426 2.56 -19.50 35.92
C CYS A 426 2.65 -20.79 36.76
N GLU A 427 3.83 -21.39 36.89
CA GLU A 427 4.07 -22.55 37.77
C GLU A 427 3.83 -22.22 39.25
N ARG A 428 4.18 -20.99 39.67
CA ARG A 428 4.03 -20.54 41.06
C ARG A 428 2.60 -20.11 41.37
N ASP A 429 1.94 -19.50 40.39
CA ASP A 429 0.59 -18.97 40.50
C ASP A 429 -0.23 -19.32 39.24
N PRO A 430 -0.99 -20.43 39.27
CA PRO A 430 -1.85 -20.82 38.16
C PRO A 430 -2.88 -19.76 37.76
N GLN A 431 -3.25 -18.83 38.65
CA GLN A 431 -4.19 -17.74 38.35
C GLN A 431 -3.62 -16.79 37.28
N THR A 432 -2.29 -16.72 37.15
CA THR A 432 -1.60 -15.93 36.12
C THR A 432 -1.98 -16.37 34.70
N ILE A 433 -2.27 -17.66 34.47
CA ILE A 433 -2.68 -18.22 33.17
C ILE A 433 -4.03 -17.63 32.75
N GLU A 434 -5.03 -17.72 33.62
CA GLU A 434 -6.39 -17.21 33.36
C GLU A 434 -6.40 -15.69 33.22
N ASN A 435 -5.61 -14.99 34.05
CA ASN A 435 -5.46 -13.54 33.97
C ASN A 435 -4.87 -13.09 32.63
N HIS A 436 -3.89 -13.84 32.10
CA HIS A 436 -3.32 -13.54 30.78
C HIS A 436 -4.31 -13.79 29.65
N HIS A 437 -5.10 -14.87 29.70
CA HIS A 437 -6.18 -15.09 28.72
C HIS A 437 -7.21 -13.95 28.73
N LYS A 438 -7.65 -13.50 29.92
CA LYS A 438 -8.55 -12.35 30.05
C LYS A 438 -7.94 -11.06 29.50
N LYS A 439 -6.66 -10.81 29.82
CA LYS A 439 -5.93 -9.64 29.29
C LYS A 439 -5.93 -9.63 27.78
N VAL A 440 -5.56 -10.74 27.12
CA VAL A 440 -5.53 -10.80 25.66
C VAL A 440 -6.92 -10.61 25.06
N LYS A 441 -7.95 -11.22 25.65
CA LYS A 441 -9.35 -11.04 25.21
C LYS A 441 -9.76 -9.56 25.23
N TRP A 442 -9.52 -8.85 26.33
CA TRP A 442 -9.84 -7.44 26.46
C TRP A 442 -9.05 -6.56 25.50
N MET A 443 -7.77 -6.84 25.30
CA MET A 443 -6.95 -6.14 24.31
C MET A 443 -7.55 -6.28 22.91
N VAL A 444 -7.89 -7.49 22.48
CA VAL A 444 -8.46 -7.74 21.15
C VAL A 444 -9.83 -7.08 20.99
N GLN A 445 -10.69 -7.13 22.01
CA GLN A 445 -11.99 -6.45 21.99
C GLN A 445 -11.85 -4.93 21.89
N GLY A 446 -10.91 -4.34 22.64
CA GLY A 446 -10.59 -2.91 22.55
C GLY A 446 -10.11 -2.52 21.15
N TYR A 447 -9.27 -3.35 20.53
CA TYR A 447 -8.84 -3.13 19.15
C TYR A 447 -10.00 -3.17 18.15
N ILE A 448 -10.88 -4.18 18.25
CA ILE A 448 -12.05 -4.27 17.35
C ILE A 448 -12.93 -3.03 17.49
N ALA A 449 -13.20 -2.58 18.73
CA ALA A 449 -13.98 -1.37 18.98
C ALA A 449 -13.33 -0.12 18.37
N LEU A 450 -12.00 0.00 18.48
CA LEU A 450 -11.24 1.09 17.87
C LEU A 450 -11.34 1.06 16.34
N ILE A 451 -11.16 -0.09 15.69
CA ILE A 451 -11.27 -0.19 14.23
C ILE A 451 -12.68 0.12 13.75
N VAL A 452 -13.72 -0.36 14.44
CA VAL A 452 -15.11 -0.01 14.11
C VAL A 452 -15.32 1.50 14.20
N MET A 453 -14.79 2.15 15.23
CA MET A 453 -14.83 3.61 15.37
C MET A 453 -14.10 4.33 14.23
N VAL A 454 -12.90 3.86 13.85
CA VAL A 454 -12.14 4.42 12.73
C VAL A 454 -12.88 4.26 11.41
N CYS A 455 -13.45 3.08 11.13
CA CYS A 455 -14.25 2.84 9.94
C CYS A 455 -15.49 3.73 9.91
N PHE A 456 -16.18 3.90 11.04
CA PHE A 456 -17.35 4.76 11.15
C PHE A 456 -16.98 6.23 10.92
N ALA A 457 -15.91 6.71 11.56
CA ALA A 457 -15.40 8.07 11.38
C ALA A 457 -14.95 8.32 9.93
N GLY A 458 -14.17 7.39 9.35
CA GLY A 458 -13.72 7.45 7.97
C GLY A 458 -14.87 7.44 6.97
N TYR A 459 -15.90 6.60 7.19
CA TYR A 459 -17.10 6.59 6.35
C TYR A 459 -17.85 7.92 6.41
N HIS A 460 -18.11 8.44 7.61
CA HIS A 460 -18.78 9.74 7.77
C HIS A 460 -17.99 10.90 7.19
N PHE A 461 -16.67 10.85 7.25
CA PHE A 461 -15.81 11.87 6.65
C PHE A 461 -15.82 11.76 5.13
N ASN A 462 -15.57 10.57 4.56
CA ASN A 462 -15.40 10.35 3.13
C ASN A 462 -16.71 10.35 2.33
N PHE A 463 -17.86 10.11 2.98
CA PHE A 463 -19.18 10.06 2.31
C PHE A 463 -20.19 11.08 2.87
N GLY A 464 -19.82 11.85 3.90
CA GLY A 464 -20.63 12.96 4.40
C GLY A 464 -20.24 14.30 3.76
N ASN A 465 -20.93 15.37 4.15
CA ASN A 465 -20.68 16.75 3.68
C ASN A 465 -19.26 17.27 4.00
N GLY A 466 -18.53 16.58 4.90
CA GLY A 466 -17.15 16.92 5.24
C GLY A 466 -16.21 16.79 4.04
N ARG A 467 -16.44 15.80 3.16
CA ARG A 467 -15.63 15.62 1.95
C ARG A 467 -15.85 16.71 0.92
N GLU A 468 -17.09 17.10 0.64
CA GLU A 468 -17.35 18.19 -0.32
C GLU A 468 -16.73 19.52 0.13
N HIS A 469 -16.86 19.83 1.42
CA HIS A 469 -16.21 21.02 1.98
C HIS A 469 -14.69 20.93 1.86
N LEU A 470 -14.15 19.73 2.06
CA LEU A 470 -12.74 19.50 1.92
C LEU A 470 -12.25 19.63 0.47
N ASP A 471 -12.90 18.96 -0.47
CA ASP A 471 -12.56 19.00 -1.89
C ASP A 471 -12.57 20.44 -2.40
N ARG A 472 -13.53 21.27 -1.93
CA ARG A 472 -13.54 22.70 -2.19
C ARG A 472 -12.32 23.43 -1.64
N MET A 473 -11.95 23.21 -0.37
CA MET A 473 -10.77 23.84 0.24
C MET A 473 -9.47 23.45 -0.49
N ILE A 474 -9.32 22.18 -0.87
CA ILE A 474 -8.16 21.70 -1.63
C ILE A 474 -8.13 22.36 -3.01
N ALA A 475 -9.24 22.33 -3.73
CA ALA A 475 -9.35 22.93 -5.06
C ALA A 475 -9.06 24.43 -5.04
N GLU A 476 -9.59 25.18 -4.06
CA GLU A 476 -9.33 26.62 -3.91
C GLU A 476 -7.84 26.89 -3.74
N ARG A 477 -7.15 26.04 -2.98
CA ARG A 477 -5.74 26.22 -2.68
C ARG A 477 -4.82 25.86 -3.84
N ILE A 478 -5.11 24.75 -4.52
CA ILE A 478 -4.41 24.39 -5.76
C ILE A 478 -4.56 25.53 -6.76
N LEU A 479 -5.80 26.02 -6.92
CA LEU A 479 -6.10 27.10 -7.84
C LEU A 479 -5.36 28.39 -7.48
N ALA A 480 -5.30 28.75 -6.19
CA ALA A 480 -4.54 29.90 -5.72
C ALA A 480 -3.04 29.79 -6.05
N GLU A 481 -2.43 28.63 -5.84
CA GLU A 481 -1.02 28.39 -6.16
C GLU A 481 -0.76 28.47 -7.69
N GLN A 482 -1.65 27.91 -8.50
CA GLN A 482 -1.55 28.00 -9.97
C GLN A 482 -1.69 29.45 -10.46
N LEU A 483 -2.62 30.21 -9.88
CA LEU A 483 -2.79 31.64 -10.18
C LEU A 483 -1.59 32.48 -9.74
N GLU A 484 -0.88 32.12 -8.66
CA GLU A 484 0.36 32.80 -8.27
C GLU A 484 1.51 32.49 -9.24
N ARG A 485 1.65 31.24 -9.69
CA ARG A 485 2.72 30.81 -10.59
C ARG A 485 2.53 31.30 -12.02
N ALA A 486 1.30 31.28 -12.50
CA ALA A 486 0.95 31.57 -13.89
C ALA A 486 -0.30 32.47 -13.94
N PRO A 487 -0.22 33.72 -13.44
CA PRO A 487 -1.38 34.58 -13.23
C PRO A 487 -2.17 34.90 -14.50
N ASP A 488 -1.52 34.87 -15.65
CA ASP A 488 -2.11 35.21 -16.95
C ASP A 488 -2.24 34.00 -17.89
N ASN A 489 -2.05 32.78 -17.39
CA ASN A 489 -2.29 31.58 -18.17
C ASN A 489 -3.80 31.37 -18.40
N ILE A 490 -4.19 31.26 -19.67
CA ILE A 490 -5.59 31.19 -20.11
C ILE A 490 -6.33 29.99 -19.51
N GLU A 491 -5.69 28.82 -19.45
CA GLU A 491 -6.28 27.60 -18.91
C GLU A 491 -6.51 27.70 -17.39
N VAL A 492 -5.54 28.27 -16.67
CA VAL A 492 -5.66 28.51 -15.22
C VAL A 492 -6.77 29.53 -14.93
N LEU A 493 -6.87 30.58 -15.73
CA LEU A 493 -7.95 31.59 -15.61
C LEU A 493 -9.33 30.99 -15.93
N LEU A 494 -9.43 30.12 -16.92
CA LEU A 494 -10.66 29.38 -17.23
C LEU A 494 -11.06 28.47 -16.08
N LEU A 495 -10.12 27.67 -15.57
CA LEU A 495 -10.34 26.79 -14.43
C LEU A 495 -10.79 27.58 -13.19
N ALA A 496 -10.23 28.77 -12.98
CA ALA A 496 -10.67 29.65 -11.90
C ALA A 496 -12.10 30.14 -12.11
N GLY A 497 -12.43 30.58 -13.33
CA GLY A 497 -13.78 31.02 -13.70
C GLY A 497 -14.82 29.93 -13.46
N ASP A 498 -14.55 28.71 -13.92
CA ASP A 498 -15.40 27.53 -13.74
C ASP A 498 -15.57 27.20 -12.24
N TYR A 499 -14.46 27.13 -11.49
CA TYR A 499 -14.48 26.85 -10.05
C TYR A 499 -15.33 27.86 -9.26
N TYR A 500 -15.15 29.16 -9.51
CA TYR A 500 -15.91 30.19 -8.80
C TYR A 500 -17.38 30.23 -9.24
N TYR A 501 -17.70 29.84 -10.47
CA TYR A 501 -19.09 29.68 -10.92
C TYR A 501 -19.79 28.58 -10.13
N ASP A 502 -19.17 27.40 -10.04
CA ASP A 502 -19.71 26.25 -9.30
C ASP A 502 -19.79 26.51 -7.78
N ALA A 503 -18.87 27.32 -7.25
CA ALA A 503 -18.90 27.77 -5.85
C ALA A 503 -19.98 28.84 -5.58
N GLY A 504 -20.66 29.37 -6.61
CA GLY A 504 -21.65 30.44 -6.49
C GLY A 504 -21.06 31.83 -6.25
N LEU A 505 -19.74 32.00 -6.44
CA LEU A 505 -19.02 33.27 -6.32
C LEU A 505 -18.95 33.97 -7.67
N PHE A 506 -20.12 34.38 -8.18
CA PHE A 506 -20.28 34.85 -9.57
C PHE A 506 -19.42 36.07 -9.92
N GLU A 507 -19.18 36.99 -8.98
CA GLU A 507 -18.31 38.15 -9.21
C GLU A 507 -16.88 37.75 -9.55
N ARG A 508 -16.30 36.80 -8.80
CA ARG A 508 -14.94 36.27 -9.08
C ARG A 508 -14.94 35.50 -10.39
N SER A 509 -15.98 34.71 -10.67
CA SER A 509 -16.11 33.98 -11.93
C SER A 509 -16.09 34.94 -13.15
N ILE A 510 -16.84 36.04 -13.09
CA ILE A 510 -16.85 37.08 -14.12
C ILE A 510 -15.46 37.71 -14.29
N GLU A 511 -14.76 38.00 -13.18
CA GLU A 511 -13.41 38.55 -13.21
C GLU A 511 -12.45 37.64 -13.96
N TYR A 512 -12.40 36.34 -13.61
CA TYR A 512 -11.43 35.41 -14.20
C TYR A 512 -11.75 35.06 -15.66
N TYR A 513 -13.02 34.85 -16.02
CA TYR A 513 -13.38 34.73 -17.45
C TYR A 513 -13.06 36.02 -18.22
N GLY A 514 -13.29 37.19 -17.63
CA GLY A 514 -12.95 38.48 -18.21
C GLY A 514 -11.45 38.62 -18.47
N ARG A 515 -10.61 38.22 -17.51
CA ARG A 515 -9.14 38.18 -17.68
C ARG A 515 -8.72 37.19 -18.75
N SER A 516 -9.34 36.01 -18.81
CA SER A 516 -9.09 35.02 -19.87
C SER A 516 -9.37 35.61 -21.27
N ILE A 517 -10.51 36.29 -21.44
CA ILE A 517 -10.89 36.97 -22.70
C ILE A 517 -9.96 38.15 -23.02
N GLN A 518 -9.39 38.82 -22.02
CA GLN A 518 -8.40 39.88 -22.25
C GLN A 518 -7.09 39.32 -22.82
N GLN A 519 -6.66 38.14 -22.37
CA GLN A 519 -5.47 37.47 -22.87
C GLN A 519 -5.70 36.84 -24.25
N ASP A 520 -6.86 36.21 -24.45
CA ASP A 520 -7.29 35.69 -25.75
C ASP A 520 -8.74 36.12 -26.08
N PRO A 521 -8.91 37.19 -26.88
CA PRO A 521 -10.23 37.69 -27.28
C PRO A 521 -11.08 36.72 -28.12
N PHE A 522 -10.50 35.62 -28.60
CA PHE A 522 -11.14 34.61 -29.44
C PHE A 522 -11.35 33.28 -28.72
N ASN A 523 -11.03 33.19 -27.43
CA ASN A 523 -11.23 31.96 -26.67
C ASN A 523 -12.72 31.60 -26.58
N SER A 524 -13.16 30.58 -27.32
CA SER A 524 -14.58 30.19 -27.41
C SER A 524 -15.13 29.76 -26.05
N HIS A 525 -14.35 29.04 -25.25
CA HIS A 525 -14.75 28.56 -23.93
C HIS A 525 -15.02 29.71 -22.96
N ALA A 526 -14.09 30.67 -22.83
CA ALA A 526 -14.26 31.80 -21.92
C ALA A 526 -15.45 32.68 -22.33
N LEU A 527 -15.60 32.93 -23.63
CA LEU A 527 -16.72 33.69 -24.18
C LEU A 527 -18.06 32.98 -23.93
N ASN A 528 -18.11 31.66 -24.15
CA ASN A 528 -19.29 30.84 -23.94
C ASN A 528 -19.68 30.80 -22.46
N ASN A 529 -18.75 30.48 -21.56
CA ASN A 529 -19.05 30.31 -20.14
C ASN A 529 -19.47 31.63 -19.51
N LEU A 530 -18.83 32.75 -19.89
CA LEU A 530 -19.26 34.07 -19.44
C LEU A 530 -20.62 34.48 -20.02
N ALA A 531 -20.91 34.12 -21.28
CA ALA A 531 -22.23 34.35 -21.87
C ALA A 531 -23.32 33.56 -21.14
N TRP A 532 -23.05 32.29 -20.85
CA TRP A 532 -23.95 31.42 -20.09
C TRP A 532 -24.21 32.00 -18.70
N LEU A 533 -23.18 32.44 -17.98
CA LEU A 533 -23.31 33.12 -16.69
C LEU A 533 -24.25 34.32 -16.78
N TYR A 534 -24.02 35.25 -17.72
CA TYR A 534 -24.89 36.43 -17.89
C TYR A 534 -26.33 36.08 -18.32
N ALA A 535 -26.55 34.93 -18.95
CA ALA A 535 -27.86 34.47 -19.39
C ALA A 535 -28.65 33.78 -18.26
N THR A 536 -28.00 32.90 -17.50
CA THR A 536 -28.69 31.92 -16.63
C THR A 536 -28.35 32.05 -15.15
N CYS A 537 -27.55 33.04 -14.74
CA CYS A 537 -27.18 33.21 -13.33
C CYS A 537 -28.44 33.24 -12.43
N PRO A 538 -28.51 32.44 -11.35
CA PRO A 538 -29.64 32.46 -10.43
C PRO A 538 -29.85 33.82 -9.74
N ASP A 539 -28.77 34.59 -9.58
CA ASP A 539 -28.83 35.94 -9.04
C ASP A 539 -28.97 36.97 -10.17
N SER A 540 -30.14 37.63 -10.18
CA SER A 540 -30.48 38.67 -11.14
C SER A 540 -29.50 39.85 -11.19
N ALA A 541 -28.72 40.09 -10.14
CA ALA A 541 -27.70 41.14 -10.11
C ALA A 541 -26.59 40.91 -11.14
N TYR A 542 -26.33 39.66 -11.52
CA TYR A 542 -25.31 39.27 -12.48
C TYR A 542 -25.88 38.87 -13.84
N GLN A 543 -27.18 39.03 -14.07
CA GLN A 543 -27.79 38.80 -15.38
C GLN A 543 -27.62 40.03 -16.29
N ASP A 544 -27.14 39.81 -17.50
CA ASP A 544 -27.05 40.85 -18.54
C ASP A 544 -27.29 40.20 -19.91
N HIS A 545 -28.57 40.13 -20.29
CA HIS A 545 -28.96 39.44 -21.52
C HIS A 545 -28.27 40.03 -22.76
N LYS A 546 -28.02 41.34 -22.80
CA LYS A 546 -27.37 41.97 -23.96
C LYS A 546 -25.91 41.54 -24.06
N LYS A 547 -25.17 41.52 -22.95
CA LYS A 547 -23.80 40.99 -22.93
C LYS A 547 -23.77 39.51 -23.24
N ALA A 548 -24.71 38.73 -22.70
CA ALA A 548 -24.82 37.30 -23.00
C ALA A 548 -24.91 37.06 -24.51
N LEU A 549 -25.79 37.78 -25.21
CA LEU A 549 -25.91 37.66 -26.67
C LEU A 549 -24.65 38.10 -27.41
N GLN A 550 -24.03 39.21 -26.99
CA GLN A 550 -22.77 39.68 -27.61
C GLN A 550 -21.65 38.66 -27.49
N LEU A 551 -21.45 38.09 -26.30
CA LEU A 551 -20.40 37.11 -26.02
C LEU A 551 -20.70 35.77 -26.69
N ALA A 552 -21.94 35.27 -26.61
CA ALA A 552 -22.33 34.03 -27.28
C ALA A 552 -22.19 34.13 -28.80
N THR A 553 -22.54 35.27 -29.40
CA THR A 553 -22.34 35.52 -30.84
C THR A 553 -20.84 35.49 -31.20
N ARG A 554 -19.96 35.98 -30.32
CA ARG A 554 -18.50 35.91 -30.53
C ARG A 554 -18.00 34.48 -30.39
N ALA A 555 -18.44 33.74 -29.37
CA ALA A 555 -18.08 32.34 -29.17
C ALA A 555 -18.48 31.48 -30.38
N LEU A 556 -19.71 31.66 -30.87
CA LEU A 556 -20.26 30.93 -32.02
C LEU A 556 -19.45 31.11 -33.31
N LYS A 557 -18.78 32.27 -33.49
CA LYS A 557 -17.91 32.51 -34.65
C LYS A 557 -16.62 31.68 -34.62
N GLN A 558 -16.21 31.24 -33.44
CA GLN A 558 -14.98 30.48 -33.22
C GLN A 558 -15.28 28.98 -33.15
N ASP A 559 -16.40 28.62 -32.54
CA ASP A 559 -16.75 27.23 -32.26
C ASP A 559 -18.25 27.00 -32.48
N LEU A 560 -18.58 25.93 -33.22
CA LEU A 560 -19.94 25.49 -33.53
C LEU A 560 -20.31 24.20 -32.79
N SER A 561 -19.63 23.93 -31.67
CA SER A 561 -19.93 22.80 -30.80
C SER A 561 -21.33 22.92 -30.18
N PRO A 562 -22.00 21.78 -29.88
CA PRO A 562 -23.38 21.76 -29.37
C PRO A 562 -23.61 22.66 -28.15
N HIS A 563 -22.67 22.69 -27.21
CA HIS A 563 -22.77 23.52 -26.00
C HIS A 563 -22.67 25.02 -26.29
N VAL A 564 -21.89 25.44 -27.29
CA VAL A 564 -21.80 26.86 -27.72
C VAL A 564 -23.07 27.30 -28.43
N LEU A 565 -23.62 26.43 -29.29
CA LEU A 565 -24.90 26.66 -29.95
C LEU A 565 -26.06 26.77 -28.95
N ASP A 566 -26.05 25.96 -27.89
CA ASP A 566 -27.06 26.00 -26.82
C ASP A 566 -27.01 27.32 -26.04
N THR A 567 -25.82 27.75 -25.62
CA THR A 567 -25.65 29.07 -24.97
C THR A 567 -26.09 30.21 -25.87
N TYR A 568 -25.77 30.15 -27.16
CA TYR A 568 -26.24 31.15 -28.13
C TYR A 568 -27.75 31.12 -28.29
N ALA A 569 -28.38 29.94 -28.35
CA ALA A 569 -29.82 29.80 -28.41
C ALA A 569 -30.50 30.41 -27.17
N GLU A 570 -29.99 30.14 -25.96
CA GLU A 570 -30.47 30.74 -24.71
C GLU A 570 -30.37 32.26 -24.76
N ALA A 571 -29.21 32.79 -25.15
CA ALA A 571 -28.98 34.23 -25.23
C ALA A 571 -29.89 34.90 -26.28
N CYS A 572 -30.10 34.28 -27.45
CA CYS A 572 -31.06 34.75 -28.44
C CYS A 572 -32.48 34.81 -27.86
N PHE A 573 -32.91 33.74 -27.19
CA PHE A 573 -34.24 33.64 -26.60
C PHE A 573 -34.49 34.74 -25.56
N LEU A 574 -33.55 34.98 -24.66
CA LEU A 574 -33.62 36.01 -23.61
C LEU A 574 -33.64 37.45 -24.17
N ASN A 575 -33.19 37.64 -25.41
CA ASN A 575 -33.22 38.93 -26.13
C ASN A 575 -34.38 39.04 -27.13
N GLY A 576 -35.30 38.08 -27.17
CA GLY A 576 -36.46 38.11 -28.05
C GLY A 576 -36.20 37.66 -29.50
N LEU A 577 -35.01 37.11 -29.78
CA LEU A 577 -34.61 36.55 -31.07
C LEU A 577 -35.07 35.08 -31.13
N PHE A 578 -36.39 34.86 -31.11
CA PHE A 578 -36.98 33.54 -30.91
C PHE A 578 -36.68 32.59 -32.07
N LYS A 579 -36.67 33.11 -33.31
CA LYS A 579 -36.38 32.30 -34.48
C LYS A 579 -34.93 31.83 -34.48
N GLU A 580 -33.98 32.74 -34.22
CA GLU A 580 -32.57 32.38 -34.08
C GLU A 580 -32.33 31.37 -32.96
N ALA A 581 -33.05 31.47 -31.84
CA ALA A 581 -32.96 30.52 -30.74
C ALA A 581 -33.40 29.10 -31.14
N VAL A 582 -34.53 28.96 -31.84
CA VAL A 582 -35.01 27.66 -32.34
C VAL A 582 -34.06 27.08 -33.38
N ASP A 583 -33.58 27.91 -34.31
CA ASP A 583 -32.65 27.47 -35.36
C ASP A 583 -31.30 27.00 -34.76
N ALA A 584 -30.75 27.76 -33.81
CA ALA A 584 -29.50 27.40 -33.13
C ALA A 584 -29.64 26.14 -32.25
N SER A 585 -30.74 25.99 -31.51
CA SER A 585 -30.98 24.79 -30.68
C SER A 585 -31.19 23.53 -31.51
N ARG A 586 -31.83 23.63 -32.68
CA ARG A 586 -31.93 22.51 -33.63
C ARG A 586 -30.58 22.11 -34.20
N GLU A 587 -29.73 23.09 -34.51
CA GLU A 587 -28.37 22.81 -34.96
C GLU A 587 -27.51 22.20 -33.84
N ALA A 588 -27.68 22.63 -32.59
CA ALA A 588 -27.04 22.01 -31.42
C ALA A 588 -27.42 20.52 -31.30
N LEU A 589 -28.73 20.21 -31.37
CA LEU A 589 -29.25 18.85 -31.32
C LEU A 589 -28.69 17.98 -32.45
N LYS A 590 -28.59 18.53 -33.67
CA LYS A 590 -28.08 17.79 -34.83
C LYS A 590 -26.60 17.43 -34.69
N ARG A 591 -25.81 18.27 -34.01
CA ARG A 591 -24.37 18.07 -33.80
C ARG A 591 -24.02 17.31 -32.52
N ALA A 592 -25.00 17.05 -31.66
CA ALA A 592 -24.79 16.44 -30.37
C ALA A 592 -24.43 14.95 -30.51
N GLU A 593 -23.21 14.59 -30.12
CA GLU A 593 -22.78 13.19 -29.96
C GLU A 593 -23.16 12.64 -28.58
N ASP A 594 -23.34 13.52 -27.59
CA ASP A 594 -23.74 13.24 -26.21
C ASP A 594 -24.93 14.13 -25.78
N ARG A 595 -25.56 13.80 -24.64
CA ARG A 595 -26.69 14.57 -24.06
C ARG A 595 -27.87 14.85 -25.02
N HIS A 596 -28.11 13.99 -26.01
CA HIS A 596 -29.14 14.18 -27.04
C HIS A 596 -30.55 14.48 -26.47
N GLU A 597 -30.94 13.83 -25.37
CA GLU A 597 -32.21 14.10 -24.69
C GLU A 597 -32.30 15.50 -24.07
N TYR A 598 -31.18 16.06 -23.60
CA TYR A 598 -31.13 17.43 -23.09
C TYR A 598 -31.38 18.43 -24.22
N TYR A 599 -30.65 18.31 -25.33
CA TYR A 599 -30.79 19.21 -26.48
C TYR A 599 -32.18 19.12 -27.11
N LYS A 600 -32.76 17.91 -27.17
CA LYS A 600 -34.13 17.72 -27.65
C LYS A 600 -35.14 18.47 -26.78
N LYS A 601 -35.01 18.37 -25.46
CA LYS A 601 -35.85 19.14 -24.52
C LYS A 601 -35.66 20.65 -24.67
N GLN A 602 -34.45 21.11 -24.96
CA GLN A 602 -34.18 22.53 -25.21
C GLN A 602 -34.92 23.04 -26.46
N VAL A 603 -34.85 22.30 -27.56
CA VAL A 603 -35.61 22.62 -28.80
C VAL A 603 -37.11 22.68 -28.50
N GLU A 604 -37.67 21.64 -27.87
CA GLU A 604 -39.10 21.59 -27.54
C GLU A 604 -39.53 22.73 -26.59
N ARG A 605 -38.64 23.18 -25.70
CA ARG A 605 -38.88 24.30 -24.79
C ARG A 605 -38.97 25.61 -25.57
N PHE A 606 -38.01 25.89 -26.44
CA PHE A 606 -38.01 27.11 -27.25
C PHE A 606 -39.19 27.16 -28.23
N GLU A 607 -39.52 26.05 -28.90
CA GLU A 607 -40.67 25.97 -29.81
C GLU A 607 -42.01 26.22 -29.10
N ARG A 608 -42.21 25.60 -27.92
CA ARG A 608 -43.43 25.81 -27.12
C ARG A 608 -43.57 27.26 -26.68
N GLN A 609 -42.49 27.87 -26.21
CA GLN A 609 -42.53 29.25 -25.73
C GLN A 609 -42.66 30.28 -26.85
N MET A 610 -42.13 29.98 -28.05
CA MET A 610 -42.37 30.77 -29.26
C MET A 610 -43.85 30.70 -29.67
N GLY A 611 -44.43 29.50 -29.74
CA GLY A 611 -45.84 29.31 -30.07
C GLY A 611 -46.81 29.95 -29.06
N ALA A 612 -46.46 29.97 -27.77
CA ALA A 612 -47.24 30.65 -26.74
C ALA A 612 -47.21 32.19 -26.84
N LYS A 613 -46.20 32.76 -27.49
CA LYS A 613 -46.09 34.22 -27.71
C LYS A 613 -46.74 34.70 -29.01
N GLY A 614 -47.31 33.80 -29.82
CA GLY A 614 -48.00 34.14 -31.08
C GLY A 614 -47.08 34.67 -32.18
N ILE A 615 -45.80 34.27 -32.16
CA ILE A 615 -44.75 34.67 -33.11
C ILE A 615 -44.47 33.53 -34.09
#